data_AF-A0A1W6K0M1-F1
#
_entry.id   AF-A0A1W6K0M1-F1
#
_cell.length_a   1.000
_cell.length_b   1.000
_cell.length_c   1.000
_cell.angle_alpha   90.00
_cell.angle_beta   90.00
_cell.angle_gamma   90.00
#
_symmetry.space_group_name_H-M   'P 1'
#
loop_
_entity.id
_entity.type
_entity.pdbx_description
1 polymer ?
#
loop_
_entity_poly.entity_id
_entity_poly.type
_entity_poly.pdbx_seq_one_letter_code
_entity_poly.pdbx_strand_id
1 'polypeptide(L)'
;MDIIFDDIIDVSILRNKYAEYESSIKSNFMSAIKDFLSFVKYIKEHTKSSKLLEILNEQEKISKKILLVYKIRFILLIFYRDIIEKMINRLLSLINAFISMI
;
A
#
# COMPACT_ATOMS: atom_id res chain seq x y z
N MET A 1 -16.90 4.38 -39.25
CA MET A 1 -17.02 3.24 -38.32
C MET A 1 -15.63 2.65 -38.25
N ASP A 2 -14.75 3.30 -37.48
CA ASP A 2 -13.33 2.98 -37.33
C ASP A 2 -13.10 2.42 -35.93
N ILE A 3 -13.79 1.33 -35.65
CA ILE A 3 -13.49 0.48 -34.51
C ILE A 3 -12.41 -0.45 -35.04
N ILE A 4 -11.29 -0.64 -34.34
CA ILE A 4 -10.52 -1.91 -34.25
C ILE A 4 -9.02 -1.67 -33.93
N PHE A 5 -8.31 -0.67 -34.49
CA PHE A 5 -6.86 -0.59 -34.26
C PHE A 5 -6.42 0.15 -32.98
N ASP A 6 -7.00 1.32 -32.66
CA ASP A 6 -6.68 2.06 -31.43
C ASP A 6 -7.12 1.29 -30.17
N ASP A 7 -8.34 0.73 -30.17
CA ASP A 7 -8.85 -0.05 -29.04
C ASP A 7 -8.01 -1.32 -28.78
N ILE A 8 -7.46 -1.99 -29.81
CA ILE A 8 -6.61 -3.18 -29.64
C ILE A 8 -5.23 -2.80 -29.08
N ILE A 9 -4.65 -1.70 -29.55
CA ILE A 9 -3.38 -1.18 -29.05
C ILE A 9 -3.54 -0.78 -27.57
N ASP A 10 -4.62 -0.07 -27.23
CA ASP A 10 -4.93 0.32 -25.84
C ASP A 10 -5.11 -0.90 -24.93
N VAL A 11 -5.83 -1.94 -25.37
CA VAL A 11 -6.03 -3.15 -24.55
C VAL A 11 -4.72 -3.91 -24.30
N SER A 12 -3.84 -3.99 -25.30
CA SER A 12 -2.54 -4.67 -25.15
C SER A 12 -1.61 -3.92 -24.19
N ILE A 13 -1.58 -2.59 -24.28
CA ILE A 13 -0.81 -1.72 -23.38
C ILE A 13 -1.36 -1.83 -21.96
N LEU A 14 -2.68 -1.78 -21.79
CA LEU A 14 -3.32 -1.93 -20.49
C LEU A 14 -2.95 -3.27 -19.85
N ARG A 15 -3.05 -4.37 -20.60
CA ARG A 15 -2.73 -5.72 -20.13
C ARG A 15 -1.28 -5.83 -19.68
N ASN A 16 -0.35 -5.29 -20.47
CA ASN A 16 1.07 -5.25 -20.10
C ASN A 16 1.29 -4.45 -18.82
N LYS A 17 0.65 -3.29 -18.68
CA LYS A 17 0.71 -2.48 -17.46
C LYS A 17 0.21 -3.24 -16.23
N TYR A 18 -0.90 -3.96 -16.35
CA TYR A 18 -1.42 -4.80 -15.26
C TYR A 18 -0.45 -5.93 -14.89
N ALA A 19 0.18 -6.58 -15.88
CA ALA A 19 1.20 -7.60 -15.63
C ALA A 19 2.46 -7.03 -14.96
N GLU A 20 2.88 -5.81 -15.34
CA GLU A 20 3.97 -5.09 -14.68
C GLU A 20 3.66 -4.86 -13.19
N TYR A 21 2.44 -4.41 -12.87
CA TYR A 21 2.01 -4.23 -11.49
C TYR A 21 1.96 -5.55 -10.72
N GLU A 22 1.51 -6.64 -11.34
CA GLU A 22 1.51 -7.97 -10.71
C GLU A 22 2.92 -8.39 -10.27
N SER A 23 3.94 -8.13 -11.10
CA SER A 23 5.33 -8.42 -10.74
C SER A 23 5.87 -7.42 -9.69
N SER A 24 5.54 -6.13 -9.84
CA SER A 24 6.12 -5.03 -9.05
C SER A 24 5.58 -5.00 -7.62
N ILE A 25 4.33 -5.42 -7.41
CA ILE A 25 3.71 -5.50 -6.07
C ILE A 25 4.50 -6.47 -5.18
N LYS A 26 5.11 -7.52 -5.74
CA LYS A 26 5.89 -8.49 -4.97
C LYS A 26 7.29 -7.99 -4.60
N SER A 27 7.92 -7.16 -5.43
CA SER A 27 9.30 -6.71 -5.23
C SER A 27 9.42 -5.33 -4.56
N ASN A 28 8.53 -4.39 -4.89
CA ASN A 28 8.51 -3.03 -4.36
C ASN A 28 7.08 -2.59 -4.00
N PHE A 29 6.51 -3.31 -3.04
CA PHE A 29 5.12 -3.23 -2.64
C PHE A 29 4.57 -1.81 -2.47
N MET A 30 5.23 -0.96 -1.68
CA MET A 30 4.68 0.35 -1.33
C MET A 30 4.65 1.31 -2.52
N SER A 31 5.71 1.34 -3.34
CA SER A 31 5.74 2.18 -4.55
C SER A 31 4.74 1.64 -5.57
N ALA A 32 4.78 0.33 -5.83
CA ALA A 32 3.92 -0.31 -6.82
C ALA A 32 2.42 -0.11 -6.53
N ILE A 33 1.98 -0.23 -5.27
CA ILE A 33 0.57 0.00 -4.91
C ILE A 33 0.17 1.48 -5.06
N LYS A 34 1.08 2.43 -4.78
CA LYS A 34 0.79 3.86 -5.01
C LYS A 34 0.68 4.18 -6.49
N ASP A 35 1.62 3.68 -7.29
CA ASP A 35 1.65 3.90 -8.73
C ASP A 35 0.44 3.23 -9.40
N PHE A 36 0.09 2.02 -8.98
CA PHE A 36 -1.12 1.32 -9.40
C PHE A 36 -2.39 2.11 -9.05
N LEU A 37 -2.48 2.65 -7.83
CA LEU A 37 -3.63 3.46 -7.42
C LEU A 37 -3.79 4.71 -8.29
N SER A 38 -2.69 5.37 -8.65
CA SER A 38 -2.70 6.51 -9.57
C SER A 38 -3.17 6.10 -10.97
N PHE A 39 -2.68 4.96 -11.47
CA PHE A 39 -3.09 4.41 -12.76
C PHE A 39 -4.58 4.05 -12.80
N VAL A 40 -5.09 3.37 -11.77
CA VAL A 40 -6.52 3.03 -11.67
C VAL A 40 -7.38 4.30 -11.69
N LYS A 41 -7.00 5.34 -10.95
CA LYS A 41 -7.72 6.63 -10.97
C LYS A 41 -7.71 7.27 -12.35
N TYR A 42 -6.56 7.26 -13.02
CA TYR A 42 -6.45 7.77 -14.38
C TYR A 42 -7.40 7.05 -15.33
N ILE A 43 -7.44 5.71 -15.33
CA ILE A 43 -8.38 4.95 -16.19
C ILE A 43 -9.84 5.29 -15.85
N LYS A 44 -10.17 5.41 -14.56
CA LYS A 44 -11.53 5.74 -14.13
C LYS A 44 -12.01 7.08 -14.69
N GLU A 45 -11.14 8.09 -14.75
CA GLU A 45 -11.47 9.41 -15.26
C GLU A 45 -11.72 9.41 -16.79
N HIS A 46 -11.15 8.43 -17.50
CA HIS A 46 -11.17 8.38 -18.97
C HIS A 46 -12.12 7.30 -19.52
N THR A 47 -12.67 6.40 -18.68
CA THR A 47 -13.60 5.36 -19.12
C THR A 47 -15.07 5.74 -18.96
N LYS A 48 -15.89 5.37 -19.95
CA LYS A 48 -17.36 5.53 -19.92
C LYS A 48 -18.11 4.21 -19.61
N SER A 49 -17.39 3.10 -19.45
CA SER A 49 -17.99 1.77 -19.24
C SER A 49 -18.34 1.56 -17.77
N SER A 50 -19.64 1.39 -17.46
CA SER A 50 -20.13 1.15 -16.10
C SER A 50 -19.55 -0.12 -15.48
N LYS A 51 -19.46 -1.21 -16.26
CA LYS A 51 -18.87 -2.48 -15.82
C LYS A 51 -17.38 -2.36 -15.49
N LEU A 52 -16.63 -1.59 -16.28
CA LEU A 52 -15.21 -1.35 -16.02
C LEU A 52 -15.02 -0.46 -14.79
N LEU A 53 -15.87 0.57 -14.63
CA LEU A 53 -15.86 1.44 -13.45
C LEU A 53 -16.07 0.66 -12.15
N GLU A 54 -16.96 -0.32 -12.13
CA GLU A 54 -17.19 -1.17 -10.95
C GLU A 54 -15.91 -1.92 -10.54
N ILE A 55 -15.24 -2.55 -11.51
CA ILE A 55 -13.98 -3.27 -11.29
C ILE A 55 -12.89 -2.31 -10.78
N LEU A 56 -12.75 -1.15 -11.42
CA LEU A 56 -11.75 -0.15 -11.03
C LEU A 56 -12.03 0.43 -9.63
N ASN A 57 -13.30 0.60 -9.26
CA ASN A 57 -13.69 1.05 -7.92
C ASN A 57 -13.24 0.06 -6.84
N GLU A 58 -13.45 -1.23 -7.06
CA GLU A 58 -13.01 -2.25 -6.10
C GLU A 58 -11.47 -2.34 -6.06
N GLN A 59 -10.77 -2.23 -7.20
CA GLN A 59 -9.31 -2.14 -7.23
C GLN A 59 -8.78 -0.93 -6.44
N GLU A 60 -9.41 0.25 -6.61
CA GLU A 60 -9.04 1.46 -5.86
C GLU A 60 -9.25 1.27 -4.36
N LYS A 61 -10.40 0.71 -3.96
CA LYS A 61 -10.78 0.46 -2.57
C LYS A 61 -9.81 -0.50 -1.89
N ILE A 62 -9.46 -1.60 -2.54
CA ILE A 62 -8.48 -2.57 -2.03
C ILE A 62 -7.11 -1.90 -1.89
N SER A 63 -6.66 -1.17 -2.91
CA SER A 63 -5.36 -0.48 -2.89
C SER A 63 -5.26 0.54 -1.73
N LYS A 64 -6.32 1.33 -1.51
CA LYS A 64 -6.39 2.26 -0.37
C LYS A 64 -6.33 1.54 0.97
N LYS A 65 -7.08 0.44 1.12
CA LYS A 65 -7.06 -0.39 2.35
C LYS A 65 -5.66 -0.95 2.61
N ILE A 66 -5.00 -1.47 1.58
CA ILE A 66 -3.62 -1.97 1.67
C ILE A 66 -2.69 -0.88 2.21
N LEU A 67 -2.70 0.32 1.61
CA LEU A 67 -1.84 1.42 2.05
C LEU A 67 -2.14 1.86 3.49
N LEU A 68 -3.41 1.86 3.89
CA LEU A 68 -3.83 2.18 5.25
C LEU A 68 -3.29 1.15 6.25
N VAL A 69 -3.50 -0.14 5.99
CA VAL A 69 -3.01 -1.22 6.86
C VAL A 69 -1.48 -1.16 6.98
N TYR A 70 -0.77 -0.89 5.89
CA TYR A 70 0.68 -0.73 5.91
C TYR A 70 1.13 0.42 6.82
N LYS A 71 0.46 1.58 6.75
CA LYS A 71 0.74 2.72 7.65
C LYS A 71 0.45 2.37 9.11
N ILE A 72 -0.67 1.72 9.39
CA ILE A 72 -1.04 1.30 10.75
C ILE A 72 0.00 0.35 11.32
N ARG A 73 0.45 -0.64 10.55
CA ARG A 73 1.52 -1.56 10.97
C ARG A 73 2.76 -0.81 11.44
N PHE A 74 3.20 0.20 10.69
CA PHE A 74 4.39 0.97 11.05
C PHE A 74 4.19 1.78 12.34
N ILE A 75 3.02 2.39 12.50
CA ILE A 75 2.64 3.10 13.73
C ILE A 75 2.66 2.15 14.93
N LEU A 76 2.07 0.96 14.79
CA LEU A 76 2.05 -0.05 15.86
C LEU A 76 3.46 -0.50 16.25
N LEU A 77 4.39 -0.65 15.29
CA LEU A 77 5.78 -1.00 15.58
C LEU A 77 6.50 0.09 16.38
N ILE A 78 6.24 1.37 16.09
CA ILE A 78 6.78 2.49 16.86
C ILE A 78 6.26 2.44 18.29
N PHE A 79 4.94 2.34 18.47
CA PHE A 79 4.35 2.25 19.80
C PHE A 79 4.88 1.06 20.60
N TYR A 80 5.01 -0.10 19.96
CA TYR A 80 5.59 -1.28 20.58
C TYR A 80 7.01 -1.01 21.08
N ARG A 81 7.87 -0.43 20.24
CA ARG A 81 9.24 -0.07 20.62
C ARG A 81 9.26 0.88 21.82
N ASP A 82 8.44 1.92 21.80
CA ASP A 82 8.39 2.92 22.88
C ASP A 82 7.95 2.31 24.21
N ILE A 83 7.01 1.37 24.20
CA ILE A 83 6.57 0.65 25.40
C ILE A 83 7.71 -0.17 25.99
N ILE A 84 8.40 -0.96 25.15
CA ILE A 84 9.52 -1.79 25.59
C ILE A 84 10.64 -0.93 26.17
N GLU A 85 10.98 0.19 25.51
CA GLU A 85 12.01 1.10 25.99
C GLU A 85 11.67 1.71 27.35
N LYS A 86 10.41 2.13 27.56
CA LYS A 86 9.93 2.60 28.87
C LYS A 86 10.07 1.53 29.95
N MET A 87 9.74 0.28 29.64
CA MET A 87 9.87 -0.84 30.58
C MET A 87 11.33 -1.11 30.94
N ILE A 88 12.23 -1.11 29.95
CA ILE A 88 13.67 -1.28 30.15
C ILE A 88 14.22 -0.16 31.04
N ASN A 89 13.89 1.10 30.74
CA ASN A 89 14.34 2.24 31.53
C ASN A 89 13.84 2.18 32.97
N ARG A 90 12.60 1.72 33.17
CA ARG A 90 12.05 1.49 34.52
C ARG A 90 12.81 0.40 35.27
N LEU A 91 13.10 -0.71 34.60
CA LEU A 91 13.87 -1.81 35.19
C LEU A 91 15.28 -1.35 35.60
N LEU A 92 15.98 -0.64 34.71
CA LEU A 92 17.31 -0.09 35.00
C LEU A 92 17.28 0.87 36.18
N SER A 93 16.25 1.73 36.27
CA SER A 93 16.06 2.61 37.43
C SER A 93 15.90 1.84 38.73
N LEU A 94 15.16 0.73 38.74
CA LEU A 94 14.99 -0.11 39.93
C LEU A 94 16.27 -0.84 40.31
N ILE A 95 17.04 -1.35 39.33
CA ILE A 95 18.34 -1.98 39.57
C ILE A 95 19.31 -0.96 40.20
N ASN A 96 19.40 0.24 39.63
CA ASN A 96 20.28 1.29 40.15
C ASN A 96 19.88 1.73 41.57
N ALA A 97 18.57 1.81 41.85
CA ALA A 97 18.08 2.11 43.19
C ALA A 97 18.50 1.04 44.21
N PHE A 98 18.46 -0.23 43.82
CA PHE A 98 18.90 -1.34 44.66
C PHE A 98 20.42 -1.31 44.89
N ILE A 99 21.21 -1.10 43.84
CA ILE A 99 22.68 -0.99 43.95
C ILE A 99 23.07 0.15 44.89
N SER A 100 22.43 1.31 44.79
CA SER A 100 22.72 2.46 45.66
C SER A 100 22.36 2.25 47.14
N MET A 101 21.60 1.20 47.48
CA MET A 101 21.29 0.86 48.87
C MET A 101 22.33 -0.09 49.51
N ILE A 102 23.15 -0.76 48.67
CA ILE A 102 24.23 -1.65 49.11
C ILE A 102 25.49 -0.81 49.32
#